data_AF-A0A2Z3GD67-F1
#
_entry.id   AF-A0A2Z3GD67-F1
#
_cell.length_a   1.000
_cell.length_b   1.000
_cell.length_c   1.000
_cell.angle_alpha   90.00
_cell.angle_beta   90.00
_cell.angle_gamma   90.00
#
_symmetry.space_group_name_H-M   'P 1'
#
loop_
_entity.id
_entity.type
_entity.pdbx_description
1 polymer ?
#
loop_
_entity_poly.entity_id
_entity_poly.type
_entity_poly.pdbx_seq_one_letter_code
_entity_poly.pdbx_strand_id
1 'polypeptide(L)'
;MKYSLCYTPPGSPTLGVAQAPYRQMQRYWIERVFQEAKQPLGLHQNQTRHWPAWQHHVALTMMALHFMLAAQLEGHETIPYPSFASLKLLLAQKLRNLLQEDEALLAAIHKRAAYTVPKPAVKPPT
;
A
#
# COMPACT_ATOMS: atom_id res chain seq x y z
N MET A 1 -13.08 9.11 26.54
CA MET A 1 -13.94 9.00 25.33
C MET A 1 -13.18 9.55 24.12
N LYS A 2 -13.31 8.91 22.94
CA LYS A 2 -12.70 9.35 21.67
C LYS A 2 -13.80 9.96 20.81
N TYR A 3 -13.63 11.19 20.33
CA TYR A 3 -14.61 11.89 19.49
C TYR A 3 -14.04 12.15 18.10
N SER A 4 -14.90 12.19 17.08
CA SER A 4 -14.55 12.54 15.69
C SER A 4 -15.56 13.55 15.18
N LEU A 5 -15.06 14.62 14.55
CA LEU A 5 -15.87 15.69 13.99
C LEU A 5 -15.87 15.55 12.46
N CYS A 6 -17.05 15.61 11.85
CA CYS A 6 -17.22 15.52 10.39
C CYS A 6 -17.93 16.77 9.87
N TYR A 7 -17.38 17.38 8.82
CA TYR A 7 -18.00 18.52 8.16
C TYR A 7 -19.16 18.07 7.25
N THR A 8 -20.25 18.84 7.28
CA THR A 8 -21.41 18.70 6.40
C THR A 8 -21.75 20.09 5.87
N PRO A 9 -21.81 20.30 4.54
CA PRO A 9 -22.15 21.60 3.97
C PRO A 9 -23.53 22.09 4.44
N PRO A 10 -23.70 23.40 4.71
CA PRO A 10 -25.00 23.97 5.02
C PRO A 10 -25.96 23.75 3.84
N GLY A 11 -27.17 23.27 4.12
CA GLY A 11 -28.18 22.94 3.10
C GLY A 11 -28.14 21.49 2.59
N SER A 12 -27.13 20.70 2.97
CA SER A 12 -27.13 19.25 2.72
C SER A 12 -27.76 18.48 3.89
N PRO A 13 -28.37 17.30 3.66
CA PRO A 13 -28.94 16.51 4.74
C PRO A 13 -27.87 16.10 5.76
N THR A 14 -28.24 16.07 7.04
CA THR A 14 -27.36 15.63 8.13
C THR A 14 -26.76 14.28 7.80
N LEU A 15 -25.44 14.15 8.01
CA LEU A 15 -24.75 12.90 7.71
C LEU A 15 -25.37 11.73 8.48
N GLY A 16 -25.68 10.66 7.76
CA GLY A 16 -26.15 9.43 8.39
C GLY A 16 -25.11 8.86 9.35
N VAL A 17 -25.57 8.22 10.43
CA VAL A 17 -24.70 7.61 11.46
C VAL A 17 -23.72 6.59 10.88
N ALA A 18 -24.05 5.95 9.75
CA ALA A 18 -23.15 5.05 9.02
C ALA A 18 -22.15 5.77 8.11
N GLN A 19 -22.53 6.92 7.54
CA GLN A 19 -21.69 7.67 6.59
C GLN A 19 -20.52 8.39 7.28
N ALA A 20 -20.74 8.88 8.52
CA ALA A 20 -19.69 9.59 9.25
C ALA A 20 -18.49 8.68 9.60
N PRO A 21 -18.69 7.48 10.19
CA PRO A 21 -17.63 6.50 10.38
C PRO A 21 -16.97 6.09 9.06
N TYR A 22 -17.76 5.88 7.98
CA TYR A 22 -17.20 5.53 6.68
C TYR A 22 -16.22 6.58 6.16
N ARG A 23 -16.56 7.87 6.24
CA ARG A 23 -15.64 8.97 5.88
C ARG A 23 -14.39 8.99 6.76
N GLN A 24 -14.56 8.80 8.06
CA GLN A 24 -13.45 8.76 9.00
C GLN A 24 -12.49 7.60 8.71
N MET A 25 -13.02 6.44 8.33
CA MET A 25 -12.24 5.26 7.97
C MET A 25 -11.39 5.46 6.73
N GLN A 26 -11.74 6.37 5.81
CA GLN A 26 -10.92 6.63 4.61
C GLN A 26 -9.51 7.12 4.92
N ARG A 27 -9.29 7.72 6.10
CA ARG A 27 -7.95 8.12 6.57
C ARG A 27 -6.98 6.94 6.67
N TYR A 28 -7.49 5.74 6.92
CA TYR A 28 -6.68 4.51 6.94
C TYR A 28 -5.92 4.31 5.63
N TRP A 29 -6.55 4.55 4.48
CA TRP A 29 -5.92 4.35 3.18
C TRP A 29 -4.77 5.31 2.93
N ILE A 30 -4.92 6.57 3.36
CA ILE A 30 -3.85 7.56 3.29
C ILE A 30 -2.65 7.10 4.13
N GLU A 31 -2.90 6.72 5.38
CA GLU A 31 -1.85 6.24 6.28
C GLU A 31 -1.17 4.97 5.74
N ARG A 32 -1.95 4.06 5.14
CA ARG A 32 -1.42 2.85 4.53
C ARG A 32 -0.51 3.15 3.34
N VAL A 33 -0.92 4.03 2.44
CA VAL A 33 -0.11 4.44 1.28
C VAL A 33 1.22 5.08 1.74
N PHE A 34 1.21 5.89 2.81
CA PHE A 34 2.45 6.45 3.37
C PHE A 34 3.32 5.41 4.09
N GLN A 35 2.75 4.36 4.69
CA GLN A 35 3.53 3.24 5.23
C GLN A 35 4.27 2.51 4.11
N GLU A 36 3.62 2.28 2.97
CA GLU A 36 4.23 1.66 1.79
C GLU A 36 5.30 2.57 1.15
N ALA A 37 5.06 3.89 1.10
CA ALA A 37 6.09 4.84 0.65
C ALA A 37 7.32 4.84 1.58
N LYS A 38 7.10 4.75 2.89
CA LYS A 38 8.20 4.65 3.86
C LYS A 38 8.99 3.38 3.66
N GLN A 39 8.41 2.21 3.90
CA GLN A 39 9.19 0.97 3.98
C GLN A 39 9.65 0.46 2.60
N PRO A 40 8.75 0.00 1.71
CA PRO A 40 9.15 -0.52 0.40
C PRO A 40 9.87 0.49 -0.50
N LEU A 41 9.41 1.74 -0.57
CA LEU A 41 9.99 2.75 -1.47
C LEU A 41 11.12 3.57 -0.87
N GLY A 42 11.43 3.37 0.42
CA GLY A 42 12.59 3.98 1.04
C GLY A 42 12.45 5.48 1.32
N LEU A 43 11.23 6.00 1.50
CA LEU A 43 11.05 7.41 1.89
C LEU A 43 11.80 7.76 3.19
N HIS A 44 11.94 6.79 4.10
CA HIS A 44 12.68 6.94 5.37
C HIS A 44 14.20 6.70 5.26
N GLN A 45 14.70 6.27 4.10
CA GLN A 45 16.11 5.91 3.88
C GLN A 45 16.89 7.03 3.18
N ASN A 46 16.29 8.22 3.03
CA ASN A 46 16.98 9.37 2.48
C ASN A 46 18.05 9.87 3.46
N GLN A 47 19.30 9.96 2.99
CA GLN A 47 20.43 10.48 3.76
C GLN A 47 20.96 11.81 3.19
N THR A 48 20.20 12.46 2.30
CA THR A 48 20.64 13.70 1.67
C THR A 48 20.58 14.86 2.68
N ARG A 49 21.63 15.68 2.72
CA ARG A 49 21.73 16.83 3.64
C ARG A 49 21.38 18.17 2.98
N HIS A 50 21.21 18.18 1.66
CA HIS A 50 20.82 19.36 0.90
C HIS A 50 19.31 19.40 0.72
N TRP A 51 18.71 20.56 0.98
CA TRP A 51 17.26 20.77 0.86
C TRP A 51 16.71 20.41 -0.53
N PRO A 52 17.31 20.85 -1.66
CA PRO A 52 16.82 20.47 -2.99
C PRO A 52 16.91 18.96 -3.25
N ALA A 53 17.99 18.32 -2.80
CA ALA A 53 18.17 16.88 -2.94
C ALA A 53 17.08 16.09 -2.18
N TRP A 54 16.70 16.56 -1.00
CA TRP A 54 15.57 16.01 -0.25
C TRP A 54 14.24 16.18 -1.01
N GLN A 55 13.97 17.37 -1.56
CA GLN A 55 12.76 17.63 -2.34
C GLN A 55 12.68 16.70 -3.57
N HIS A 56 13.77 16.54 -4.31
CA HIS A 56 13.83 15.63 -5.46
C HIS A 56 13.58 14.18 -5.05
N HIS A 57 14.16 13.73 -3.93
CA HIS A 57 13.90 12.38 -3.42
C HIS A 57 12.44 12.16 -3.08
N VAL A 58 11.81 13.12 -2.39
CA VAL A 58 10.38 13.02 -2.05
C VAL A 58 9.54 12.96 -3.33
N ALA A 59 9.81 13.82 -4.32
CA ALA A 59 9.10 13.82 -5.59
C ALA A 59 9.24 12.49 -6.35
N LEU A 60 10.47 11.98 -6.48
CA LEU A 60 10.74 10.68 -7.11
C LEU A 60 10.05 9.53 -6.37
N THR A 61 10.04 9.57 -5.05
CA THR A 61 9.38 8.55 -4.23
C THR A 61 7.86 8.59 -4.41
N MET A 62 7.25 9.78 -4.52
CA MET A 62 5.82 9.92 -4.77
C MET A 62 5.43 9.47 -6.20
N MET A 63 6.29 9.74 -7.20
CA MET A 63 6.09 9.21 -8.55
C MET A 63 6.18 7.68 -8.59
N ALA A 64 7.15 7.09 -7.89
CA ALA A 64 7.28 5.64 -7.78
C ALA A 64 6.06 5.01 -7.05
N LEU A 65 5.54 5.68 -6.01
CA LEU A 65 4.33 5.28 -5.32
C LEU A 65 3.12 5.26 -6.25
N HIS A 66 2.94 6.32 -7.05
CA HIS A 66 1.87 6.40 -8.04
C HIS A 66 1.97 5.29 -9.09
N PHE A 67 3.17 5.05 -9.62
CA PHE A 67 3.40 3.97 -10.58
C PHE A 67 3.06 2.59 -10.01
N MET A 68 3.49 2.29 -8.79
CA MET A 68 3.18 1.02 -8.13
C MET A 68 1.67 0.86 -7.84
N LEU A 69 0.98 1.94 -7.44
CA LEU A 69 -0.48 1.93 -7.28
C LEU A 69 -1.19 1.62 -8.61
N ALA A 70 -0.78 2.27 -9.71
CA ALA A 70 -1.35 2.04 -11.03
C ALA A 70 -1.13 0.58 -11.48
N ALA A 71 0.09 0.06 -11.34
CA ALA A 71 0.42 -1.33 -11.65
C ALA A 71 -0.38 -2.33 -10.81
N GLN A 72 -0.66 -2.01 -9.54
CA GLN A 72 -1.49 -2.85 -8.67
C GLN A 72 -2.96 -2.86 -9.12
N LEU A 73 -3.49 -1.72 -9.56
CA LEU A 73 -4.85 -1.61 -10.06
C LEU A 73 -5.03 -2.37 -11.38
N GLU A 74 -4.06 -2.27 -12.29
CA GLU A 74 -4.06 -2.99 -13.56
C GLU A 74 -3.89 -4.51 -13.37
N GLY A 75 -3.03 -4.93 -12.43
CA GLY A 75 -2.76 -6.34 -12.14
C GLY A 75 -3.79 -7.04 -11.25
N HIS A 76 -4.85 -6.34 -10.81
CA HIS A 76 -5.82 -6.88 -9.85
C HIS A 76 -6.60 -8.10 -10.40
N GLU A 77 -6.76 -8.20 -11.71
CA GLU A 77 -7.44 -9.32 -12.40
C GLU A 77 -6.61 -10.62 -12.38
N THR A 78 -5.28 -10.53 -12.41
CA THR A 78 -4.38 -11.69 -12.55
C THR A 78 -3.81 -12.19 -11.23
N ILE A 79 -3.54 -11.28 -10.28
CA ILE A 79 -3.04 -11.63 -8.95
C ILE A 79 -3.86 -10.85 -7.92
N PRO A 80 -4.63 -11.52 -7.04
CA PRO A 80 -5.38 -10.83 -6.00
C PRO A 80 -4.44 -10.11 -5.02
N TYR A 81 -4.56 -8.79 -4.95
CA TYR A 81 -3.97 -7.91 -3.92
C TYR A 81 -2.46 -8.07 -3.67
N PRO A 82 -1.59 -7.91 -4.67
CA PRO A 82 -0.15 -8.00 -4.44
C PRO A 82 0.30 -6.84 -3.55
N SER A 83 1.02 -7.15 -2.46
CA SER A 83 1.64 -6.13 -1.62
C SER A 83 2.67 -5.30 -2.42
N PHE A 84 2.87 -4.04 -2.07
CA PHE A 84 3.91 -3.19 -2.69
C PHE A 84 5.29 -3.83 -2.67
N ALA A 85 5.61 -4.53 -1.59
CA ALA A 85 6.87 -5.25 -1.47
C ALA A 85 6.94 -6.48 -2.40
N SER A 86 5.81 -7.11 -2.72
CA SER A 86 5.74 -8.17 -3.74
C SER A 86 5.89 -7.57 -5.14
N LEU A 87 5.23 -6.44 -5.42
CA LEU A 87 5.39 -5.69 -6.68
C LEU A 87 6.85 -5.26 -6.89
N LYS A 88 7.51 -4.77 -5.84
CA LYS A 88 8.93 -4.40 -5.87
C LYS A 88 9.81 -5.61 -6.20
N LEU A 89 9.56 -6.77 -5.61
CA LEU A 89 10.28 -8.01 -5.94
C LEU A 89 10.02 -8.44 -7.38
N LEU A 90 8.76 -8.33 -7.83
CA LEU A 90 8.37 -8.63 -9.20
C LEU A 90 9.13 -7.76 -10.19
N LEU A 91 9.11 -6.45 -9.97
CA LEU A 91 9.83 -5.49 -10.79
C LEU A 91 11.35 -5.78 -10.79
N ALA A 92 11.95 -6.02 -9.62
CA ALA A 92 13.37 -6.31 -9.52
C ALA A 92 13.78 -7.58 -10.27
N GLN A 93 12.94 -8.62 -10.22
CA GLN A 93 13.17 -9.86 -10.94
C GLN A 93 12.97 -9.70 -12.45
N LYS A 94 11.89 -9.02 -12.84
CA LYS A 94 11.59 -8.66 -14.23
C LYS A 94 12.75 -7.89 -14.87
N LEU A 95 13.31 -6.91 -14.17
CA LEU A 95 14.48 -6.16 -14.62
C LEU A 95 15.73 -7.04 -14.71
N ARG A 96 15.95 -7.93 -13.73
CA ARG A 96 17.10 -8.86 -13.72
C ARG A 96 17.05 -9.87 -14.87
N ASN A 97 15.86 -10.38 -15.18
CA ASN A 97 15.63 -11.38 -16.22
C ASN A 97 15.39 -10.77 -17.61
N LEU A 98 15.62 -9.46 -17.80
CA LEU A 98 15.31 -8.76 -19.06
C LEU A 98 13.87 -9.02 -19.55
N LEU A 99 12.93 -9.19 -18.62
CA LEU A 99 11.50 -9.49 -18.85
C LEU A 99 11.16 -10.89 -19.42
N GLN A 100 12.09 -11.85 -19.41
CA GLN A 100 11.91 -13.11 -20.16
C GLN A 100 11.13 -14.25 -19.46
N GLU A 101 11.18 -14.40 -18.13
CA GLU A 101 10.54 -15.55 -17.42
C GLU A 101 9.87 -15.19 -16.08
N ASP A 102 8.63 -15.67 -15.86
CA ASP A 102 7.70 -15.23 -14.80
C ASP A 102 7.29 -16.32 -13.78
N GLU A 103 7.46 -17.60 -14.10
CA GLU A 103 6.96 -18.74 -13.31
C GLU A 103 7.52 -18.80 -11.88
N ALA A 104 8.85 -18.72 -11.72
CA ALA A 104 9.51 -18.79 -10.42
C ALA A 104 9.14 -17.62 -9.49
N LEU A 105 8.79 -16.48 -10.08
CA LEU A 105 8.42 -15.26 -9.37
C LEU A 105 6.99 -15.33 -8.84
N LEU A 106 6.06 -15.82 -9.65
CA LEU A 106 4.68 -16.07 -9.22
C LEU A 106 4.64 -17.04 -8.03
N ALA A 107 5.46 -18.10 -8.07
CA ALA A 107 5.59 -19.04 -6.96
C ALA A 107 6.10 -18.37 -5.66
N ALA A 108 7.08 -17.46 -5.75
CA ALA A 108 7.58 -16.71 -4.60
C ALA A 108 6.55 -15.74 -4.01
N ILE A 109 5.75 -15.07 -4.86
CA ILE A 109 4.66 -14.19 -4.44
C ILE A 109 3.57 -14.99 -3.73
N HIS A 110 3.16 -16.14 -4.27
CA HIS A 110 2.18 -17.03 -3.65
C HIS A 110 2.65 -17.54 -2.29
N LYS A 111 3.92 -17.92 -2.16
CA LYS A 111 4.51 -18.35 -0.89
C LYS A 111 4.46 -17.25 0.18
N ARG A 112 4.68 -15.99 -0.22
CA ARG A 112 4.56 -14.84 0.67
C ARG A 112 3.11 -14.50 1.02
N ALA A 113 2.20 -14.56 0.04
CA ALA A 113 0.77 -14.34 0.26
C ALA A 113 0.22 -15.34 1.29
N ALA A 114 0.59 -16.62 1.18
CA ALA A 114 0.23 -17.67 2.13
C ALA A 114 0.72 -17.40 3.57
N TYR A 115 1.87 -16.73 3.73
CA TYR A 115 2.39 -16.34 5.05
C TYR A 115 1.62 -15.15 5.67
N THR A 116 0.96 -14.33 4.85
CA THR A 116 0.30 -13.09 5.28
C THR A 116 -1.15 -13.33 5.73
N VAL A 117 -1.72 -14.51 5.44
CA VAL A 117 -3.03 -14.93 5.94
C VAL A 117 -2.92 -15.19 7.45
N PRO A 118 -3.76 -14.59 8.31
CA PRO A 118 -3.75 -14.86 9.74
C PRO A 118 -4.02 -16.35 9.97
N LYS A 119 -3.10 -17.01 10.70
CA LYS A 119 -3.24 -18.43 11.07
C LYS A 119 -4.59 -18.61 11.80
N PRO A 120 -5.42 -19.61 11.44
CA PRO A 120 -6.69 -19.84 12.11
C PRO A 120 -6.43 -20.01 13.61
N ALA A 121 -7.21 -19.31 14.43
CA ALA A 121 -7.04 -19.29 15.88
C ALA A 121 -7.25 -20.72 16.41
N VAL A 122 -6.17 -21.37 16.85
CA VAL A 122 -6.23 -22.67 17.51
C VAL A 122 -6.88 -22.44 18.86
N LYS A 123 -8.13 -22.91 19.04
CA LYS A 123 -8.82 -22.84 20.32
C LYS A 123 -8.07 -23.74 21.32
N PRO A 124 -7.73 -23.26 22.54
CA PRO A 124 -7.02 -24.07 23.52
C PRO A 124 -7.85 -25.29 23.92
N PRO A 125 -7.21 -26.44 24.21
CA PRO A 125 -7.91 -27.63 24.67
C PRO A 125 -8.62 -27.33 26.01
N THR A 126 -9.89 -27.75 26.08
CA THR A 126 -10.78 -27.64 27.25
C THR A 126 -10.27 -28.40 28.45
#